data_AF-A0A8W8JDB0-F1
#
_entry.id   AF-A0A8W8JDB0-F1
#
_cell.length_a   1.000
_cell.length_b   1.000
_cell.length_c   1.000
_cell.angle_alpha   90.00
_cell.angle_beta   90.00
_cell.angle_gamma   90.00
#
_symmetry.space_group_name_H-M   'P 1'
#
loop_
_entity.id
_entity.type
_entity.pdbx_description
1 polymer ?
#
loop_
_entity_poly.entity_id
_entity_poly.type
_entity_poly.pdbx_seq_one_letter_code
_entity_poly.pdbx_strand_id
1 'polypeptide(L)'
;MYWSQNKFLGNQGFKDTMSRSRFWRLTEYLHLNDNTTQGPVGSPEYDWLHKIRPLIEMTWRNFQRSLIRSDKFDVATRKSAPATGGVKKPHRYRPGTVALREIRRYQKSTELLIRKLPFQRLVHCAHKIMPGHKTEYFNCVLCSKRTKPKERRHIDKSIRKYLKKKFLLEGKENSVICKKGQKQMSTSDANKSRLVTKIRWVVESSNARIKRWRYLDRTLPTNQIPFVGDYVRIVCALSNKFFPPLSKSHSIEEDEADAAKMLYLSKQVNNLQRLVEDNGLNRRPTQWQPVPECGIENFPTLDEEQIMTGYCG
;
A
#
# COMPACT_ATOMS: atom_id res chain seq x y z
N MET A 1 21.92 0.36 16.44
CA MET A 1 20.86 -0.52 15.89
C MET A 1 21.42 -1.83 15.36
N TYR A 2 22.43 -1.84 14.48
CA TYR A 2 22.93 -3.06 13.82
C TYR A 2 23.36 -4.24 14.73
N TRP A 3 24.04 -3.99 15.86
CA TRP A 3 24.41 -5.05 16.82
C TRP A 3 23.34 -5.35 17.90
N SER A 4 22.11 -4.85 17.75
CA SER A 4 21.02 -5.12 18.70
C SER A 4 20.63 -6.59 18.72
N GLN A 5 20.32 -7.14 19.90
CA GLN A 5 19.79 -8.51 20.02
C GLN A 5 18.35 -8.63 19.48
N ASN A 6 17.64 -7.51 19.31
CA ASN A 6 16.30 -7.51 18.74
C ASN A 6 16.34 -7.84 17.23
N LYS A 7 15.63 -8.91 16.82
CA LYS A 7 15.60 -9.43 15.44
C LYS A 7 15.07 -8.44 14.39
N PHE A 8 14.30 -7.42 14.78
CA PHE A 8 13.81 -6.38 13.88
C PHE A 8 14.76 -5.17 13.73
N LEU A 9 15.64 -4.94 14.73
CA LEU A 9 16.53 -3.77 14.76
C LEU A 9 18.00 -4.12 14.51
N GLY A 10 18.39 -5.36 14.80
CA GLY A 10 19.73 -5.89 14.57
C GLY A 10 19.87 -6.50 13.18
N ASN A 11 21.10 -6.52 12.69
CA ASN A 11 21.48 -7.15 11.42
C ASN A 11 22.51 -8.25 11.70
N GLN A 12 22.22 -9.49 11.29
CA GLN A 12 23.08 -10.62 11.60
C GLN A 12 24.42 -10.57 10.86
N GLY A 13 24.43 -10.17 9.58
CA GLY A 13 25.66 -10.04 8.79
C GLY A 13 26.67 -9.06 9.41
N PHE A 14 26.20 -7.94 9.97
CA PHE A 14 27.09 -7.02 10.71
C PHE A 14 27.67 -7.62 11.99
N LYS A 15 26.91 -8.46 12.70
CA LYS A 15 27.37 -9.12 13.93
C LYS A 15 28.41 -10.20 13.64
N ASP A 16 28.21 -10.95 12.55
CA ASP A 16 29.11 -12.01 12.13
C ASP A 16 30.44 -11.43 11.59
N THR A 17 30.39 -10.24 10.99
CA THR A 17 31.58 -9.60 10.40
C THR A 17 32.54 -9.02 11.45
N MET A 18 32.02 -8.29 12.45
CA MET A 18 32.84 -7.72 13.52
C MET A 18 32.01 -7.34 14.74
N SER A 19 32.65 -7.29 15.91
CA SER A 19 31.97 -6.84 17.13
C SER A 19 31.72 -5.33 17.13
N ARG A 20 30.70 -4.89 17.89
CA ARG A 20 30.39 -3.46 18.06
C ARG A 20 31.62 -2.68 18.55
N SER A 21 32.33 -3.20 19.55
CA SER A 21 33.51 -2.53 20.11
C SER A 21 34.65 -2.42 19.10
N ARG A 22 34.85 -3.45 18.27
CA ARG A 22 35.86 -3.41 17.19
C ARG A 22 35.50 -2.38 16.13
N PHE A 23 34.24 -2.29 15.73
CA PHE A 23 33.77 -1.27 14.79
C PHE A 23 34.09 0.15 15.29
N TRP A 24 33.69 0.48 16.53
CA TRP A 24 33.95 1.80 17.10
C TRP A 24 35.44 2.10 17.20
N ARG A 25 36.25 1.12 17.63
CA ARG A 25 37.70 1.28 17.69
C ARG A 25 38.30 1.51 16.29
N LEU A 26 37.84 0.81 15.27
CA LEU A 26 38.30 1.05 13.89
C LEU A 26 37.90 2.43 13.37
N THR A 27 36.68 2.90 13.68
CA THR A 27 36.23 4.23 13.26
C THR A 27 36.99 5.36 13.92
N GLU A 28 37.55 5.15 15.11
CA GLU A 28 38.40 6.14 15.79
C GLU A 28 39.72 6.38 15.04
N TYR A 29 40.29 5.35 14.40
CA TYR A 29 41.57 5.45 13.68
C TYR A 29 41.41 5.63 12.17
N LEU A 30 40.18 5.64 11.65
CA LEU A 30 39.94 5.79 10.22
C LEU A 30 40.09 7.27 9.82
N HIS A 31 41.31 7.66 9.46
CA HIS A 31 41.63 8.96 8.89
C HIS A 31 41.99 8.82 7.41
N LEU A 32 41.30 9.57 6.56
CA LEU A 32 41.49 9.54 5.10
C LEU A 32 42.42 10.65 4.60
N ASN A 33 42.75 11.60 5.46
CA ASN A 33 43.67 12.69 5.18
C ASN A 33 44.40 13.11 6.46
N ASP A 34 45.60 13.67 6.31
CA ASP A 34 46.37 14.21 7.43
C ASP A 34 45.77 15.55 7.88
N ASN A 35 45.36 15.62 9.16
CA ASN A 35 44.77 16.84 9.71
C ASN A 35 45.82 17.93 10.00
N THR A 36 47.10 17.59 10.05
CA THR A 36 48.18 18.56 10.30
C THR A 36 48.39 19.51 9.13
N THR A 37 47.98 19.11 7.92
CA THR A 37 48.12 19.91 6.71
C THR A 37 46.91 20.81 6.45
N GLN A 38 45.94 20.87 7.36
CA GLN A 38 44.76 21.72 7.20
C GLN A 38 45.12 23.18 7.51
N GLY A 39 44.74 24.09 6.60
CA GLY A 39 44.92 25.53 6.83
C GLY A 39 44.15 26.03 8.06
N PRO A 40 44.44 27.25 8.56
CA PRO A 40 43.73 27.82 9.70
C PRO A 40 42.31 28.25 9.32
N VAL A 41 41.36 28.12 10.27
CA VAL A 41 39.94 28.46 10.09
C VAL A 41 39.80 29.93 9.68
N GLY A 42 39.15 30.18 8.53
CA GLY A 42 38.93 31.52 7.99
C GLY A 42 39.97 32.00 6.96
N SER A 43 41.03 31.22 6.72
CA SER A 43 41.93 31.47 5.58
C SER A 43 41.25 31.09 4.24
N PRO A 44 41.64 31.72 3.12
CA PRO A 44 41.18 31.33 1.79
C PRO A 44 41.52 29.87 1.43
N GLU A 45 42.57 29.32 2.06
CA GLU A 45 43.06 27.95 1.88
C GLU A 45 42.35 26.93 2.80
N TYR A 46 41.42 27.40 3.65
CA TYR A 46 40.69 26.52 4.55
C TYR A 46 39.66 25.67 3.81
N ASP A 47 39.97 24.39 3.65
CA ASP A 47 39.05 23.44 3.05
C ASP A 47 38.13 22.79 4.10
N TRP A 48 36.82 23.10 4.03
CA TRP A 48 35.77 22.47 4.85
C TRP A 48 35.66 20.96 4.65
N LEU A 49 36.11 20.43 3.51
CA LEU A 49 36.05 19.01 3.18
C LEU A 49 37.42 18.32 3.25
N HIS A 50 38.44 18.97 3.82
CA HIS A 50 39.83 18.47 3.87
C HIS A 50 39.94 16.99 4.26
N LYS A 51 39.23 16.60 5.32
CA LYS A 51 39.26 15.25 5.89
C LYS A 51 38.80 14.14 4.95
N ILE A 52 37.97 14.47 3.97
CA ILE A 52 37.38 13.50 3.02
C ILE A 52 37.76 13.80 1.56
N ARG A 53 38.51 14.88 1.32
CA ARG A 53 38.90 15.35 -0.01
C ARG A 53 39.57 14.26 -0.87
N PRO A 54 40.52 13.45 -0.35
CA PRO A 54 41.18 12.42 -1.16
C PRO A 54 40.20 11.36 -1.68
N LEU A 55 39.21 10.97 -0.85
CA LEU A 55 38.18 10.02 -1.24
C LEU A 55 37.25 10.60 -2.32
N ILE A 56 36.83 11.86 -2.15
CA ILE A 56 35.99 12.57 -3.14
C ILE A 56 36.72 12.68 -4.47
N GLU A 57 38.00 13.07 -4.48
CA GLU A 57 38.77 13.17 -5.71
C GLU A 57 38.97 11.82 -6.38
N MET A 58 39.29 10.77 -5.62
CA MET A 58 39.44 9.42 -6.15
C MET A 58 38.14 8.94 -6.80
N THR A 59 37.02 9.08 -6.10
CA THR A 59 35.70 8.71 -6.63
C THR A 59 35.32 9.52 -7.85
N TRP A 60 35.53 10.84 -7.83
CA TRP A 60 35.28 11.72 -8.99
C TRP A 60 36.09 11.29 -10.21
N ARG A 61 37.40 11.05 -10.04
CA ARG A 61 38.28 10.57 -11.12
C ARG A 61 37.79 9.23 -11.69
N ASN A 62 37.37 8.32 -10.82
CA ASN A 62 36.84 7.02 -11.25
C ASN A 62 35.51 7.17 -12.01
N PHE A 63 34.60 8.02 -11.54
CA PHE A 63 33.35 8.30 -12.25
C PHE A 63 33.58 8.93 -13.62
N GLN A 64 34.52 9.87 -13.72
CA GLN A 64 34.88 10.50 -15.00
C GLN A 64 35.49 9.50 -16.00
N ARG A 65 36.18 8.46 -15.53
CA ARG A 65 36.75 7.41 -16.39
C ARG A 65 35.71 6.37 -16.81
N SER A 66 34.78 6.03 -15.92
CA SER A 66 33.82 4.93 -16.15
C SER A 66 32.50 5.38 -16.79
N LEU A 67 32.19 6.68 -16.80
CA LEU A 67 30.97 7.21 -17.40
C LEU A 67 31.30 8.04 -18.64
N ILE A 68 30.79 7.61 -19.80
CA ILE A 68 30.78 8.40 -21.02
C ILE A 68 29.80 9.56 -20.80
N ARG A 69 30.30 10.79 -20.91
CA ARG A 69 29.46 12.00 -20.85
C ARG A 69 28.53 11.98 -22.06
N SER A 70 27.23 11.93 -21.84
CA SER A 70 26.24 12.17 -22.90
C SER A 70 26.30 13.65 -23.29
N ASP A 71 26.41 13.94 -24.59
CA ASP A 71 26.40 15.32 -25.14
C ASP A 71 25.09 16.07 -24.89
N LYS A 72 24.06 15.40 -24.36
CA LYS A 72 22.79 15.99 -23.96
C LYS A 72 22.82 16.42 -22.50
N PHE A 73 23.64 17.42 -22.18
CA PHE A 73 23.38 18.30 -21.06
C PHE A 73 22.82 19.60 -21.60
N ASP A 74 21.49 19.68 -21.68
CA ASP A 74 20.81 20.98 -21.72
C ASP A 74 21.14 21.68 -20.41
N VAL A 75 22.19 22.50 -20.46
CA VAL A 75 22.47 23.49 -19.43
C VAL A 75 21.29 24.44 -19.46
N ALA A 76 20.29 24.18 -18.62
CA ALA A 76 19.33 25.18 -18.23
C ALA A 76 20.14 26.29 -17.55
N THR A 77 20.56 27.28 -18.34
CA THR A 77 21.16 28.52 -17.88
C THR A 77 20.19 29.12 -16.86
N ARG A 78 20.49 28.95 -15.57
CA ARG A 78 19.79 29.66 -14.52
C ARG A 78 20.04 31.13 -14.78
N LYS A 79 19.02 31.84 -15.26
CA LYS A 79 19.03 33.30 -15.37
C LYS A 79 19.43 33.86 -14.02
N SER A 80 20.65 34.40 -13.91
CA SER A 80 21.05 35.22 -12.78
C SER A 80 20.16 36.46 -12.77
N ALA A 81 19.46 36.68 -11.66
CA ALA A 81 18.67 37.89 -11.46
C ALA A 81 19.59 39.12 -11.54
N PRO A 82 19.14 40.24 -12.15
CA PRO A 82 19.94 41.46 -12.22
C PRO A 82 20.23 41.99 -10.81
N ALA A 83 21.51 42.18 -10.51
CA ALA A 83 21.99 42.73 -9.24
C ALA A 83 21.88 44.26 -9.24
N THR A 84 20.67 44.81 -9.15
CA THR A 84 20.47 46.25 -8.88
C THR A 84 19.14 46.48 -8.19
N GLY A 85 19.20 46.79 -6.89
CA GLY A 85 18.05 47.26 -6.11
C GLY A 85 18.36 47.18 -4.62
N GLY A 86 18.66 48.31 -3.99
CA GLY A 86 18.88 48.39 -2.55
C GLY A 86 17.74 47.73 -1.77
N VAL A 87 18.10 46.95 -0.75
CA VAL A 87 17.16 46.21 0.10
C VAL A 87 16.17 47.20 0.73
N LYS A 88 14.95 47.29 0.19
CA LYS A 88 13.89 48.12 0.78
C LYS A 88 13.55 47.56 2.17
N LYS A 89 13.47 48.45 3.16
CA LYS A 89 13.02 48.09 4.52
C LYS A 89 11.67 47.36 4.44
N PRO A 90 11.45 46.30 5.25
CA PRO A 90 10.20 45.56 5.25
C PRO A 90 9.02 46.49 5.57
N HIS A 91 8.09 46.61 4.64
CA HIS A 91 6.90 47.45 4.79
C HIS A 91 5.95 46.85 5.83
N ARG A 92 5.69 47.58 6.91
CA ARG A 92 4.70 47.20 7.93
C ARG A 92 3.36 47.88 7.63
N TYR A 93 2.30 47.07 7.50
CA TYR A 93 0.95 47.59 7.33
C TYR A 93 0.42 48.25 8.61
N ARG A 94 -0.48 49.22 8.46
CA ARG A 94 -1.22 49.79 9.59
C ARG A 94 -2.06 48.70 10.27
N PRO A 95 -2.27 48.78 11.60
CA PRO A 95 -3.15 47.88 12.30
C PRO A 95 -4.54 47.87 11.64
N GLY A 96 -5.16 46.69 11.54
CA GLY A 96 -6.45 46.51 10.86
C GLY A 96 -6.38 46.28 9.34
N THR A 97 -5.35 46.76 8.64
CA THR A 97 -5.25 46.58 7.17
C THR A 97 -5.08 45.11 6.77
N VAL A 98 -4.25 44.34 7.50
CA VAL A 98 -4.06 42.91 7.24
C VAL A 98 -5.30 42.11 7.64
N ALA A 99 -5.91 42.44 8.78
CA ALA A 99 -7.12 41.78 9.28
C ALA A 99 -8.30 41.92 8.29
N LEU A 100 -8.55 43.12 7.76
CA LEU A 100 -9.60 43.33 6.76
C LEU A 100 -9.33 42.56 5.46
N ARG A 101 -8.05 42.44 5.07
CA ARG A 101 -7.64 41.64 3.91
C ARG A 101 -7.87 40.14 4.15
N GLU A 102 -7.57 39.64 5.34
CA GLU A 102 -7.80 38.26 5.74
C GLU A 102 -9.30 37.94 5.83
N ILE A 103 -10.12 38.82 6.41
CA ILE A 103 -11.59 38.67 6.44
C ILE A 103 -12.15 38.54 5.03
N ARG A 104 -11.78 39.45 4.11
CA ARG A 104 -12.22 39.39 2.71
C ARG A 104 -11.72 38.12 2.00
N ARG A 105 -10.50 37.66 2.32
CA ARG A 105 -9.94 36.43 1.78
C ARG A 105 -10.74 35.21 2.25
N TYR A 106 -10.99 35.08 3.54
CA TYR A 106 -11.72 33.95 4.11
C TYR A 106 -13.20 33.94 3.72
N GLN A 107 -13.83 35.10 3.55
CA GLN A 107 -15.20 35.19 3.03
C GLN A 107 -15.29 34.77 1.54
N LYS A 108 -14.20 34.91 0.78
CA LYS A 108 -14.15 34.53 -0.64
C LYS A 108 -13.80 33.04 -0.86
N SER A 109 -13.15 32.38 0.10
CA SER A 109 -12.69 31.00 0.00
C SER A 109 -13.47 30.05 0.91
N THR A 110 -13.71 28.81 0.51
CA THR A 110 -14.36 27.78 1.34
C THR A 110 -13.36 26.77 1.92
N GLU A 111 -12.08 27.13 1.97
CA GLU A 111 -11.05 26.26 2.53
C GLU A 111 -11.25 26.07 4.04
N LEU A 112 -11.00 24.85 4.52
CA LEU A 112 -11.06 24.56 5.95
C LEU A 112 -10.00 25.39 6.69
N LEU A 113 -10.45 26.25 7.61
CA LEU A 113 -9.56 27.07 8.45
C LEU A 113 -8.73 26.22 9.43
N ILE A 114 -9.23 25.02 9.73
CA ILE A 114 -8.56 24.05 10.61
C ILE A 114 -7.80 23.04 9.76
N ARG A 115 -6.53 22.80 10.09
CA ARG A 115 -5.69 21.81 9.41
C ARG A 115 -6.27 20.40 9.56
N LYS A 116 -6.39 19.67 8.44
CA LYS A 116 -7.01 18.33 8.37
C LYS A 116 -6.34 17.30 9.31
N LEU A 117 -5.01 17.19 9.30
CA LEU A 117 -4.31 16.15 10.05
C LEU A 117 -4.40 16.33 11.59
N PRO A 118 -4.17 17.52 12.17
CA PRO A 118 -4.43 17.75 13.60
C PRO A 118 -5.89 17.53 13.99
N PHE A 119 -6.83 18.01 13.17
CA PHE A 119 -8.27 17.80 13.43
C PHE A 119 -8.65 16.31 13.38
N GLN A 120 -8.14 15.56 12.40
CA GLN A 120 -8.32 14.11 12.31
C GLN A 120 -7.77 13.39 13.54
N ARG A 121 -6.59 13.80 14.05
CA ARG A 121 -6.03 13.24 15.29
C ARG A 121 -6.91 13.55 16.49
N LEU A 122 -7.41 14.78 16.60
CA LEU A 122 -8.33 15.19 17.66
C LEU A 122 -9.63 14.40 17.59
N VAL A 123 -10.24 14.26 16.42
CA VAL A 123 -11.43 13.43 16.21
C VAL A 123 -11.14 11.97 16.55
N HIS A 124 -9.97 11.43 16.21
CA HIS A 124 -9.59 10.07 16.57
C HIS A 124 -9.38 9.90 18.09
N CYS A 125 -8.79 10.89 18.76
CA CYS A 125 -8.65 10.92 20.22
C CYS A 125 -10.02 11.05 20.92
N ALA A 126 -10.85 12.01 20.50
CA ALA A 126 -12.20 12.19 21.01
C ALA A 126 -13.07 10.96 20.75
N HIS A 127 -12.93 10.32 19.59
CA HIS A 127 -13.60 9.08 19.26
C HIS A 127 -13.18 7.90 20.16
N LYS A 128 -11.94 7.89 20.66
CA LYS A 128 -11.49 6.90 21.67
C LYS A 128 -12.01 7.21 23.07
N ILE A 129 -12.34 8.46 23.36
CA ILE A 129 -12.81 8.93 24.68
C ILE A 129 -14.33 8.85 24.80
N MET A 130 -15.07 9.10 23.71
CA MET A 130 -16.53 8.95 23.70
C MET A 130 -16.89 7.46 23.72
N PRO A 131 -17.70 6.97 24.69
CA PRO A 131 -18.16 5.59 24.75
C PRO A 131 -19.25 5.36 23.70
N GLY A 132 -18.92 5.54 22.43
CA GLY A 132 -19.71 5.00 21.33
C GLY A 132 -19.47 3.50 21.31
N HIS A 133 -20.54 2.72 21.54
CA HIS A 133 -20.60 1.26 21.49
C HIS A 133 -20.19 0.72 20.10
N LYS A 134 -18.91 0.86 19.72
CA LYS A 134 -18.37 0.13 18.58
C LYS A 134 -18.21 -1.31 19.02
N THR A 135 -18.95 -2.20 18.37
CA THR A 135 -18.65 -3.62 18.42
C THR A 135 -17.24 -3.78 17.87
N GLU A 136 -16.25 -3.91 18.75
CA GLU A 136 -14.91 -4.26 18.32
C GLU A 136 -15.01 -5.62 17.61
N TYR A 137 -14.49 -5.72 16.40
CA TYR A 137 -14.46 -6.99 15.68
C TYR A 137 -13.05 -7.56 15.81
N PHE A 138 -12.94 -8.80 16.28
CA PHE A 138 -11.67 -9.48 16.43
C PHE A 138 -11.54 -10.57 15.39
N ASN A 139 -10.38 -10.66 14.75
CA ASN A 139 -10.13 -11.69 13.76
C ASN A 139 -9.85 -13.02 14.46
N CYS A 140 -10.54 -14.07 14.02
CA CYS A 140 -10.25 -15.44 14.41
C CYS A 140 -8.82 -15.84 13.99
N VAL A 141 -8.04 -16.45 14.87
CA VAL A 141 -6.65 -16.87 14.53
C VAL A 141 -6.61 -17.94 13.45
N LEU A 142 -7.63 -18.79 13.37
CA LEU A 142 -7.66 -19.91 12.42
C LEU A 142 -8.18 -19.51 11.03
N CYS A 143 -9.19 -18.65 10.97
CA CYS A 143 -9.89 -18.36 9.72
C CYS A 143 -10.00 -16.87 9.40
N SER A 144 -9.39 -15.99 10.19
CA SER A 144 -9.46 -14.53 10.04
C SER A 144 -10.88 -13.93 10.01
N LYS A 145 -11.93 -14.72 10.27
CA LYS A 145 -13.32 -14.26 10.36
C LYS A 145 -13.42 -13.23 11.48
N ARG A 146 -14.08 -12.11 11.20
CA ARG A 146 -14.42 -11.10 12.21
C ARG A 146 -15.48 -11.66 13.15
N THR A 147 -15.18 -11.69 14.45
CA THR A 147 -16.05 -12.24 15.49
C THR A 147 -16.64 -11.14 16.36
N LYS A 148 -17.97 -11.16 16.52
CA LYS A 148 -18.69 -10.30 17.47
C LYS A 148 -18.43 -10.77 18.91
N PRO A 149 -18.49 -9.89 19.94
CA PRO A 149 -18.29 -10.28 21.34
C PRO A 149 -19.01 -11.56 21.77
N LYS A 150 -20.28 -11.72 21.38
CA LYS A 150 -21.13 -12.88 21.72
C LYS A 150 -20.76 -14.19 21.00
N GLU A 151 -19.96 -14.11 19.94
CA GLU A 151 -19.57 -15.22 19.05
C GLU A 151 -18.10 -15.64 19.25
N ARG A 152 -17.36 -14.96 20.13
CA ARG A 152 -15.93 -15.24 20.37
C ARG A 152 -15.78 -16.42 21.31
N ARG A 153 -14.76 -17.24 21.05
CA ARG A 153 -14.20 -18.20 22.01
C ARG A 153 -12.77 -17.79 22.30
N HIS A 154 -12.47 -17.55 23.57
CA HIS A 154 -11.11 -17.19 23.99
C HIS A 154 -10.16 -18.39 23.88
N ILE A 155 -8.89 -18.11 23.65
CA ILE A 155 -7.84 -19.12 23.53
C ILE A 155 -7.17 -19.34 24.89
N ASP A 156 -7.53 -20.44 25.54
CA ASP A 156 -6.89 -20.89 26.76
C ASP A 156 -5.47 -21.44 26.49
N LYS A 157 -4.67 -21.62 27.55
CA LYS A 157 -3.28 -22.13 27.46
C LYS A 157 -3.20 -23.48 26.76
N SER A 158 -4.18 -24.36 26.98
CA SER A 158 -4.29 -25.68 26.33
C SER A 158 -4.50 -25.56 24.82
N ILE A 159 -5.41 -24.69 24.39
CA ILE A 159 -5.71 -24.42 22.98
C ILE A 159 -4.48 -23.77 22.31
N ARG A 160 -3.80 -22.85 22.99
CA ARG A 160 -2.57 -22.22 22.48
C ARG A 160 -1.46 -23.25 22.23
N LYS A 161 -1.26 -24.19 23.17
CA LYS A 161 -0.30 -25.29 23.01
C LYS A 161 -0.67 -26.21 21.85
N TYR A 162 -1.95 -26.52 21.68
CA TYR A 162 -2.45 -27.31 20.55
C TYR A 162 -2.23 -26.62 19.21
N LEU A 163 -2.58 -25.33 19.09
CA LEU A 163 -2.36 -24.54 17.89
C LEU A 163 -0.89 -24.47 17.50
N LYS A 164 0.00 -24.25 18.47
CA LYS A 164 1.45 -24.24 18.23
C LYS A 164 1.96 -25.61 17.77
N LYS A 165 1.49 -26.71 18.40
CA LYS A 165 1.94 -28.07 18.09
C LYS A 165 1.40 -28.60 16.75
N LYS A 166 0.16 -28.29 16.37
CA LYS A 166 -0.49 -28.85 15.18
C LYS A 166 -0.49 -27.94 13.96
N PHE A 167 -0.50 -26.62 14.15
CA PHE A 167 -0.65 -25.64 13.06
C PHE A 167 0.49 -24.61 13.00
N LEU A 168 1.48 -24.68 13.90
CA LEU A 168 2.58 -23.71 14.00
C LEU A 168 2.10 -22.24 14.17
N LEU A 169 0.92 -22.05 14.76
CA LEU A 169 0.33 -20.73 14.99
C LEU A 169 0.57 -20.25 16.43
N GLU A 170 1.14 -19.05 16.59
CA GLU A 170 1.30 -18.40 17.89
C GLU A 170 0.10 -17.50 18.22
N GLY A 171 -0.82 -17.99 19.04
CA GLY A 171 -1.95 -17.20 19.54
C GLY A 171 -1.51 -16.23 20.64
N LYS A 172 -1.77 -14.93 20.47
CA LYS A 172 -1.57 -13.90 21.51
C LYS A 172 -2.61 -14.04 22.63
N GLU A 173 -2.41 -13.40 23.78
CA GLU A 173 -3.31 -13.53 24.94
C GLU A 173 -4.77 -13.12 24.65
N ASN A 174 -4.97 -12.11 23.80
CA ASN A 174 -6.30 -11.64 23.40
C ASN A 174 -6.81 -12.25 22.08
N SER A 175 -6.16 -13.31 21.61
CA SER A 175 -6.59 -14.00 20.41
C SER A 175 -7.91 -14.76 20.64
N VAL A 176 -8.75 -14.78 19.61
CA VAL A 176 -10.06 -15.44 19.65
C VAL A 176 -10.18 -16.45 18.51
N ILE A 177 -11.06 -17.43 18.71
CA ILE A 177 -11.47 -18.41 17.69
C ILE A 177 -12.99 -18.34 17.54
N CYS A 178 -13.51 -18.66 16.36
CA CYS A 178 -14.95 -18.86 16.18
C CYS A 178 -15.49 -20.00 17.06
N LYS A 179 -16.78 -19.95 17.39
CA LYS A 179 -17.47 -21.05 18.09
C LYS A 179 -17.30 -22.39 17.36
N LYS A 180 -17.30 -23.50 18.10
CA LYS A 180 -17.17 -24.86 17.55
C LYS A 180 -18.29 -25.10 16.51
N GLY A 181 -17.92 -25.55 15.31
CA GLY A 181 -18.85 -25.77 14.19
C GLY A 181 -19.10 -24.55 13.28
N GLN A 182 -18.64 -23.35 13.64
CA GLN A 182 -18.74 -22.16 12.79
C GLN A 182 -17.62 -22.14 11.75
N LYS A 183 -17.99 -22.18 10.46
CA LYS A 183 -17.07 -21.97 9.33
C LYS A 183 -16.83 -20.47 9.09
N GLN A 184 -15.75 -20.13 8.38
CA GLN A 184 -15.42 -18.73 7.99
C GLN A 184 -16.61 -18.07 7.27
N MET A 185 -17.21 -18.81 6.35
CA MET A 185 -18.41 -18.50 5.58
C MET A 185 -19.01 -19.84 5.11
N SER A 186 -20.33 -19.91 4.93
CA SER A 186 -20.92 -21.07 4.24
C SER A 186 -20.53 -21.02 2.76
N THR A 187 -20.59 -22.15 2.04
CA THR A 187 -20.31 -22.18 0.60
C THR A 187 -21.24 -21.23 -0.16
N SER A 188 -22.51 -21.14 0.26
CA SER A 188 -23.50 -20.20 -0.28
C SER A 188 -23.10 -18.74 -0.02
N ASP A 189 -22.68 -18.39 1.20
CA ASP A 189 -22.26 -17.02 1.53
C ASP A 189 -20.95 -16.61 0.83
N ALA A 190 -20.04 -17.57 0.67
CA ALA A 190 -18.80 -17.37 -0.08
C ALA A 190 -19.09 -17.10 -1.56
N ASN A 191 -20.00 -17.87 -2.16
CA ASN A 191 -20.43 -17.69 -3.55
C ASN A 191 -21.14 -16.35 -3.75
N LYS A 192 -22.02 -15.95 -2.83
CA LYS A 192 -22.65 -14.61 -2.83
C LYS A 192 -21.61 -13.50 -2.72
N SER A 193 -20.62 -13.64 -1.84
CA SER A 193 -19.54 -12.66 -1.68
C SER A 193 -18.66 -12.56 -2.92
N ARG A 194 -18.38 -13.69 -3.58
CA ARG A 194 -17.68 -13.73 -4.88
C ARG A 194 -18.47 -13.02 -5.98
N LEU A 195 -19.79 -13.21 -6.02
CA LEU A 195 -20.66 -12.50 -6.98
C LEU A 195 -20.60 -10.98 -6.77
N VAL A 196 -20.72 -10.51 -5.53
CA VAL A 196 -20.56 -9.09 -5.19
C VAL A 196 -19.19 -8.58 -5.59
N THR A 197 -18.14 -9.37 -5.36
CA THR A 197 -16.78 -9.01 -5.76
C THR A 197 -16.66 -8.88 -7.28
N LYS A 198 -17.20 -9.82 -8.06
CA LYS A 198 -17.19 -9.76 -9.53
C LYS A 198 -17.92 -8.51 -10.05
N ILE A 199 -19.09 -8.20 -9.49
CA ILE A 199 -19.85 -6.98 -9.86
C ILE A 199 -19.06 -5.73 -9.49
N ARG A 200 -18.42 -5.71 -8.31
CA ARG A 200 -17.59 -4.59 -7.87
C ARG A 200 -16.49 -4.26 -8.87
N TRP A 201 -15.81 -5.26 -9.45
CA TRP A 201 -14.78 -5.02 -10.47
C TRP A 201 -15.32 -4.25 -11.69
N VAL A 202 -16.53 -4.58 -12.14
CA VAL A 202 -17.21 -3.86 -13.25
C VAL A 202 -17.51 -2.41 -12.84
N VAL A 203 -18.08 -2.22 -11.65
CA VAL A 203 -18.40 -0.88 -11.12
C VAL A 203 -17.14 -0.03 -10.92
N GLU A 204 -16.06 -0.62 -10.40
CA GLU A 204 -14.77 0.05 -10.23
C GLU A 204 -14.15 0.43 -11.57
N SER A 205 -14.27 -0.42 -12.59
CA SER A 205 -13.81 -0.15 -13.95
C SER A 205 -14.56 1.02 -14.58
N SER A 206 -15.89 1.07 -14.42
CA SER A 206 -16.71 2.21 -14.85
C SER A 206 -16.36 3.49 -14.09
N ASN A 207 -16.24 3.42 -12.76
CA ASN A 207 -15.87 4.55 -11.91
C ASN A 207 -14.47 5.08 -12.21
N ALA A 208 -13.53 4.22 -12.63
CA ALA A 208 -12.20 4.63 -13.02
C ALA A 208 -12.24 5.59 -14.23
N ARG A 209 -13.19 5.45 -15.16
CA ARG A 209 -13.37 6.38 -16.28
C ARG A 209 -13.75 7.77 -15.81
N ILE A 210 -14.67 7.86 -14.87
CA ILE A 210 -15.13 9.13 -14.28
C ILE A 210 -13.96 9.81 -13.55
N LYS A 211 -13.17 9.04 -12.80
CA LYS A 211 -12.01 9.54 -12.05
C LYS A 211 -10.86 10.07 -12.92
N ARG A 212 -10.82 9.78 -14.23
CA ARG A 212 -9.84 10.39 -15.15
C ARG A 212 -10.07 11.89 -15.34
N TRP A 213 -11.30 12.36 -15.12
CA TRP A 213 -11.66 13.76 -15.34
C TRP A 213 -11.25 14.59 -14.13
N ARG A 214 -10.20 15.41 -14.30
CA ARG A 214 -9.65 16.29 -13.24
C ARG A 214 -10.70 17.19 -12.57
N TYR A 215 -11.76 17.52 -13.29
CA TYR A 215 -12.89 18.30 -12.78
C TYR A 215 -13.62 17.58 -11.63
N LEU A 216 -13.78 16.25 -11.71
CA LEU A 216 -14.45 15.43 -10.70
C LEU A 216 -13.49 14.80 -9.68
N ASP A 217 -12.18 14.92 -9.89
CA ASP A 217 -11.13 14.39 -9.01
C ASP A 217 -10.89 15.27 -7.76
N ARG A 218 -11.37 16.52 -7.77
CA ARG A 218 -11.11 17.52 -6.71
C ARG A 218 -12.39 18.08 -6.09
N THR A 219 -12.22 19.06 -5.21
CA THR A 219 -13.30 19.80 -4.55
C THR A 219 -14.10 20.64 -5.54
N LEU A 220 -15.41 20.44 -5.58
CA LEU A 220 -16.35 21.26 -6.35
C LEU A 220 -16.86 22.45 -5.50
N PRO A 221 -16.98 23.65 -6.09
CA PRO A 221 -17.65 24.79 -5.48
C PRO A 221 -19.09 24.48 -5.03
N THR A 222 -19.53 25.02 -3.89
CA THR A 222 -20.86 24.73 -3.31
C THR A 222 -22.02 25.10 -4.24
N ASN A 223 -21.88 26.18 -5.01
CA ASN A 223 -22.85 26.62 -6.00
C ASN A 223 -23.01 25.65 -7.18
N GLN A 224 -22.05 24.73 -7.38
CA GLN A 224 -22.07 23.75 -8.46
C GLN A 224 -22.61 22.39 -8.01
N ILE A 225 -22.82 22.17 -6.70
CA ILE A 225 -23.35 20.92 -6.14
C ILE A 225 -24.69 20.52 -6.78
N PRO A 226 -25.67 21.43 -7.00
CA PRO A 226 -26.94 21.05 -7.63
C PRO A 226 -26.78 20.46 -9.03
N PHE A 227 -25.72 20.83 -9.75
CA PHE A 227 -25.46 20.42 -11.14
C PHE A 227 -24.51 19.23 -11.26
N VAL A 228 -24.06 18.65 -10.14
CA VAL A 228 -23.12 17.51 -10.15
C VAL A 228 -23.68 16.32 -10.93
N GLY A 229 -24.98 16.06 -10.81
CA GLY A 229 -25.64 15.02 -11.57
C GLY A 229 -25.48 15.20 -13.08
N ASP A 230 -25.64 16.44 -13.56
CA ASP A 230 -25.50 16.76 -14.99
C ASP A 230 -24.05 16.70 -15.44
N TYR A 231 -23.09 17.15 -14.62
CA TYR A 231 -21.67 17.00 -14.93
C TYR A 231 -21.25 15.54 -15.05
N VAL A 232 -21.73 14.67 -14.16
CA VAL A 232 -21.46 13.22 -14.24
C VAL A 232 -22.09 12.64 -15.51
N ARG A 233 -23.32 13.01 -15.86
CA ARG A 233 -23.97 12.56 -17.12
C ARG A 233 -23.19 12.99 -18.36
N ILE A 234 -22.75 14.25 -18.42
CA ILE A 234 -21.93 14.78 -19.52
C ILE A 234 -20.60 14.00 -19.61
N VAL A 235 -19.92 13.81 -18.48
CA VAL A 235 -18.66 13.06 -18.41
C VAL A 235 -18.87 11.61 -18.86
N CYS A 236 -19.94 10.95 -18.45
CA CYS A 236 -20.28 9.61 -18.88
C CYS A 236 -20.58 9.56 -20.38
N ALA A 237 -21.35 10.51 -20.92
CA ALA A 237 -21.66 10.58 -22.36
C ALA A 237 -20.39 10.77 -23.21
N LEU A 238 -19.50 11.68 -22.80
CA LEU A 238 -18.20 11.88 -23.45
C LEU A 238 -17.32 10.64 -23.33
N SER A 239 -17.31 10.00 -22.16
CA SER A 239 -16.55 8.78 -21.91
C SER A 239 -17.03 7.61 -22.77
N ASN A 240 -18.34 7.49 -23.00
CA ASN A 240 -18.90 6.45 -23.84
C ASN A 240 -18.65 6.71 -25.33
N LYS A 241 -18.57 7.98 -25.75
CA LYS A 241 -18.32 8.36 -27.14
C LYS A 241 -16.85 8.24 -27.55
N PHE A 242 -15.92 8.61 -26.65
CA PHE A 242 -14.51 8.79 -27.01
C PHE A 242 -13.55 7.77 -26.39
N PHE A 243 -13.95 7.03 -25.35
CA PHE A 243 -13.12 5.95 -24.84
C PHE A 243 -13.52 4.61 -25.47
N PRO A 244 -12.57 3.66 -25.58
CA PRO A 244 -12.90 2.29 -25.99
C PRO A 244 -14.06 1.72 -25.17
N PRO A 245 -14.90 0.81 -25.69
CA PRO A 245 -15.93 0.16 -24.90
C PRO A 245 -15.33 -0.56 -23.67
N LEU A 246 -16.12 -0.71 -22.60
CA LEU A 246 -15.70 -1.50 -21.43
C LEU A 246 -15.72 -2.99 -21.75
N SER A 247 -16.64 -3.42 -22.62
CA SER A 247 -16.66 -4.77 -23.13
C SER A 247 -15.63 -4.95 -24.25
N LYS A 248 -15.11 -6.17 -24.33
CA LYS A 248 -14.26 -6.65 -25.41
C LYS A 248 -15.07 -7.29 -26.55
N SER A 249 -16.34 -7.59 -26.32
CA SER A 249 -17.22 -8.20 -27.32
C SER A 249 -17.56 -7.21 -28.43
N HIS A 250 -17.87 -7.75 -29.60
CA HIS A 250 -18.13 -6.95 -30.79
C HIS A 250 -19.60 -6.54 -30.89
N SER A 251 -20.49 -7.10 -30.06
CA SER A 251 -21.93 -6.80 -30.05
C SER A 251 -22.55 -6.81 -28.65
N ILE A 252 -23.68 -6.10 -28.50
CA ILE A 252 -24.49 -6.09 -27.26
C ILE A 252 -25.08 -7.48 -26.99
N GLU A 253 -25.42 -8.22 -28.05
CA GLU A 253 -26.01 -9.55 -27.97
C GLU A 253 -25.03 -10.59 -27.38
N GLU A 254 -23.73 -10.46 -27.69
CA GLU A 254 -22.68 -11.29 -27.09
C GLU A 254 -22.55 -11.03 -25.58
N ASP A 255 -22.58 -9.77 -25.16
CA ASP A 255 -22.55 -9.39 -23.74
C ASP A 255 -23.77 -9.93 -22.98
N GLU A 256 -24.96 -9.85 -23.58
CA GLU A 256 -26.20 -10.39 -23.02
C GLU A 256 -26.16 -11.91 -22.94
N ALA A 257 -25.65 -12.59 -23.96
CA ALA A 257 -25.47 -14.03 -23.98
C ALA A 257 -24.48 -14.50 -22.90
N ASP A 258 -23.36 -13.80 -22.73
CA ASP A 258 -22.37 -14.09 -21.68
C ASP A 258 -22.92 -13.84 -20.28
N ALA A 259 -23.67 -12.75 -20.09
CA ALA A 259 -24.36 -12.46 -18.83
C ALA A 259 -25.39 -13.56 -18.50
N ALA A 260 -26.19 -13.98 -19.48
CA ALA A 260 -27.18 -15.04 -19.32
C ALA A 260 -26.51 -16.38 -18.99
N LYS A 261 -25.41 -16.72 -19.68
CA LYS A 261 -24.59 -17.92 -19.42
C LYS A 261 -24.02 -17.90 -17.99
N MET A 262 -23.45 -16.78 -17.56
CA MET A 262 -22.91 -16.64 -16.19
C MET A 262 -23.99 -16.76 -15.12
N LEU A 263 -25.18 -16.22 -15.38
CA LEU A 263 -26.32 -16.30 -14.48
C LEU A 263 -26.86 -17.74 -14.40
N TYR A 264 -26.95 -18.44 -15.54
CA TYR A 264 -27.29 -19.86 -15.59
C TYR A 264 -26.28 -20.71 -14.80
N LEU A 265 -24.97 -20.54 -15.06
CA LEU A 265 -23.91 -21.25 -14.36
C LEU A 265 -23.92 -20.99 -12.84
N SER A 266 -24.26 -19.77 -12.42
CA SER A 266 -24.37 -19.44 -10.99
C SER A 266 -25.52 -20.17 -10.27
N LYS A 267 -26.55 -20.56 -11.01
CA LYS A 267 -27.72 -21.31 -10.51
C LYS A 267 -27.53 -22.82 -10.60
N GLN A 268 -26.50 -23.29 -11.31
CA GLN A 268 -26.22 -24.72 -11.44
C GLN A 268 -25.85 -25.33 -10.09
N VAL A 269 -26.26 -26.59 -9.93
CA VAL A 269 -25.94 -27.37 -8.75
C VAL A 269 -24.44 -27.66 -8.73
N ASN A 270 -23.80 -27.37 -7.59
CA ASN A 270 -22.39 -27.68 -7.40
C ASN A 270 -22.21 -29.19 -7.14
N ASN A 271 -22.08 -29.96 -8.22
CA ASN A 271 -21.89 -31.42 -8.16
C ASN A 271 -20.64 -31.82 -7.37
N LEU A 272 -19.57 -31.01 -7.45
CA LEU A 272 -18.35 -31.22 -6.65
C LEU A 272 -18.64 -31.07 -5.15
N GLN A 273 -19.45 -30.08 -4.77
CA GLN A 273 -19.86 -29.92 -3.37
C GLN A 273 -20.63 -31.13 -2.87
N ARG A 274 -21.59 -31.65 -3.66
CA ARG A 274 -22.31 -32.90 -3.31
C ARG A 274 -21.34 -34.05 -3.14
N LEU A 275 -20.46 -34.29 -4.11
CA LEU A 275 -19.48 -35.37 -4.07
C LEU A 275 -18.58 -35.29 -2.83
N VAL A 276 -18.15 -34.09 -2.45
CA VAL A 276 -17.32 -33.84 -1.26
C VAL A 276 -18.09 -34.08 0.04
N GLU A 277 -19.37 -33.73 0.09
CA GLU A 277 -20.25 -33.94 1.24
C GLU A 277 -20.60 -35.43 1.40
N ASP A 278 -21.04 -36.08 0.32
CA ASP A 278 -21.44 -37.49 0.28
C ASP A 278 -20.28 -38.42 0.63
N ASN A 279 -19.08 -38.16 0.10
CA ASN A 279 -17.89 -38.97 0.37
C ASN A 279 -17.15 -38.54 1.66
N GLY A 280 -17.65 -37.53 2.37
CA GLY A 280 -17.05 -37.00 3.59
C GLY A 280 -15.61 -36.51 3.41
N LEU A 281 -15.22 -36.11 2.19
CA LEU A 281 -13.83 -35.76 1.86
C LEU A 281 -13.30 -34.59 2.69
N ASN A 282 -14.19 -33.71 3.15
CA ASN A 282 -13.87 -32.61 4.07
C ASN A 282 -13.40 -33.06 5.47
N ARG A 283 -13.68 -34.31 5.87
CA ARG A 283 -13.41 -34.84 7.21
C ARG A 283 -12.39 -35.97 7.20
N ARG A 284 -11.97 -36.44 6.02
CA ARG A 284 -10.96 -37.49 5.91
C ARG A 284 -9.62 -36.96 6.42
N PRO A 285 -9.00 -37.58 7.44
CA PRO A 285 -7.64 -37.24 7.81
C PRO A 285 -6.72 -37.62 6.66
N THR A 286 -6.15 -36.62 5.99
CA THR A 286 -5.18 -36.84 4.91
C THR A 286 -3.81 -37.07 5.53
N GLN A 287 -3.35 -38.32 5.56
CA GLN A 287 -1.93 -38.61 5.74
C GLN A 287 -1.25 -38.41 4.39
N TRP A 288 -0.58 -37.27 4.24
CA TRP A 288 0.28 -37.03 3.09
C TRP A 288 1.48 -37.96 3.18
N GLN A 289 1.54 -38.96 2.30
CA GLN A 289 2.73 -39.78 2.11
C GLN A 289 3.55 -39.21 0.95
N PRO A 290 4.89 -39.24 1.03
CA PRO A 290 5.72 -38.91 -0.12
C PRO A 290 5.38 -39.88 -1.26
N VAL A 291 5.08 -39.33 -2.43
CA VAL A 291 4.78 -40.12 -3.62
C VAL A 291 6.09 -40.76 -4.09
N PRO A 292 6.19 -42.09 -4.20
CA PRO A 292 7.37 -42.72 -4.79
C PRO A 292 7.51 -42.26 -6.25
N GLU A 293 8.73 -41.91 -6.66
CA GLU A 293 9.06 -41.28 -7.95
C GLU A 293 8.49 -42.01 -9.19
N CYS A 294 8.14 -43.28 -9.05
CA CYS A 294 7.63 -44.15 -10.10
C CYS A 294 6.09 -44.22 -10.23
N GLY A 295 5.32 -43.54 -9.37
CA GLY A 295 3.87 -43.76 -9.24
C GLY A 295 2.94 -42.79 -9.97
N ILE A 296 3.46 -41.88 -10.81
CA ILE A 296 2.65 -40.81 -11.42
C ILE A 296 2.52 -40.93 -12.94
N GLU A 297 2.29 -42.15 -13.44
CA GLU A 297 2.05 -42.41 -14.88
C GLU A 297 0.84 -41.65 -15.43
N ASN A 298 -0.12 -41.27 -14.58
CA ASN A 298 -1.33 -40.54 -14.96
C ASN A 298 -1.33 -39.06 -14.51
N PHE A 299 -0.19 -38.49 -14.11
CA PHE A 299 -0.14 -37.04 -13.92
C PHE A 299 -0.19 -36.37 -15.29
N PRO A 300 -1.08 -35.39 -15.52
CA PRO A 300 -1.03 -34.63 -16.76
C PRO A 300 0.30 -33.87 -16.80
N THR A 301 1.19 -34.28 -17.69
CA THR A 301 2.37 -33.50 -18.09
C THR A 301 1.84 -32.36 -18.93
N LEU A 302 1.65 -31.19 -18.30
CA LEU A 302 1.23 -29.99 -18.99
C LEU A 302 2.46 -29.27 -19.51
N ASP A 303 2.47 -29.01 -20.81
CA ASP A 303 3.50 -28.20 -21.45
C ASP A 303 3.36 -26.73 -21.01
N GLU A 304 4.45 -25.95 -21.09
CA GLU A 304 4.47 -24.56 -20.63
C GLU A 304 3.35 -23.73 -21.29
N GLU A 305 3.04 -24.00 -22.54
CA GLU A 305 1.95 -23.36 -23.28
C GLU A 305 0.56 -23.72 -22.73
N GLN A 306 0.36 -24.99 -22.32
CA GLN A 306 -0.88 -25.49 -21.72
C GLN A 306 -1.07 -24.97 -20.29
N ILE A 307 0.03 -24.82 -19.54
CA ILE A 307 0.01 -24.17 -18.23
C ILE A 307 -0.38 -22.70 -18.40
N MET A 308 0.19 -22.02 -19.41
CA MET A 308 -0.14 -20.62 -19.70
C MET A 308 -1.60 -20.45 -20.13
N THR A 309 -2.16 -21.34 -20.95
CA THR A 309 -3.59 -21.28 -21.33
C THR A 309 -4.54 -21.61 -20.18
N GLY A 310 -4.16 -22.54 -19.29
CA GLY A 310 -5.01 -22.96 -18.16
C GLY A 310 -5.07 -21.96 -16.99
N TYR A 311 -4.01 -21.16 -16.80
CA TYR A 311 -3.91 -20.21 -15.69
C TYR A 311 -4.06 -18.75 -16.09
N CYS A 312 -3.80 -18.40 -17.35
CA CYS A 312 -4.07 -17.08 -17.89
C CYS A 312 -5.31 -17.16 -18.79
N GLY A 313 -6.48 -16.94 -18.18
CA GLY A 313 -7.65 -16.49 -18.95
C GLY A 313 -7.45 -15.08 -19.49
#